data_AF-A0A1U7J5K6-F1
#
_entry.id   AF-A0A1U7J5K6-F1
#
_cell.length_a   1.000
_cell.length_b   1.000
_cell.length_c   1.000
_cell.angle_alpha   90.00
_cell.angle_beta   90.00
_cell.angle_gamma   90.00
#
_symmetry.space_group_name_H-M   'P 1'
#
loop_
_entity.id
_entity.type
_entity.pdbx_description
1 polymer ?
#
loop_
_entity_poly.entity_id
_entity_poly.type
_entity_poly.pdbx_seq_one_letter_code
_entity_poly.pdbx_strand_id
1 'polypeptide(L)'
;MPDITQGRYYILLETGRALEVSSETLKSNGAKVATWKLYHGLNQLWDVKPAQNGAFYLFNVGGNRALDAHDVDVDRNGGRVQLYDFYPGNGNQQWILQPLGSRRYSIRCAASRSNKVIQIKGNVIDRSGEAELADFVGASSQIWKFISASDAAIVQPNCVDLRPNQTAIKDQGARGSCTYFGATAALEAAYKKAGYGDVNLSEEFWSIMGKALYIHPKWAEIRNANHLENQFATTQGGGSLLWYKTGFRISKESDVPYRLEDYTFPSFENRSQKDANDFNFPLFTRNVLSAPRYYGAGSVVNFTPDQLRNAAEYERVLSLGFEISIGTSSYGGGHNVLIVGFDKTNAAEPAFFIKNSWGPLGGDPKLHCERRPYKWVLDGVYAAEYLTDIVEPAEWPELAFLGRWNLNFDGFRGTLDIYHLPGVGNLPVDLPNVVDRRIGVFYDSSGKAFRVNGQISGNKIEFWFNGNKPNLPWDELSGRRFVYYLEPTLDIMTGTHYDEDGRSYGGYATKRNYIVHGTPPANTFSALANTIWNVLIGNRQGSVRFGSMIGSSIKGVISFGDGEQQNVEVNLLAQNNIMFWPEGSLSIATARLLNHEPGLMCGSTNDGLAFYAAYAANR
;
A
#
# COMPACT_ATOMS: atom_id res chain seq x y z
N MET A 1 -2.50 29.31 -27.39
CA MET A 1 -2.30 27.98 -26.77
C MET A 1 -3.46 27.76 -25.80
N PRO A 2 -3.97 26.54 -25.59
CA PRO A 2 -5.01 26.34 -24.57
C PRO A 2 -4.44 26.72 -23.19
N ASP A 3 -5.20 27.48 -22.39
CA ASP A 3 -4.86 27.84 -20.99
C ASP A 3 -4.86 26.64 -20.02
N ILE A 4 -4.96 25.40 -20.52
CA ILE A 4 -5.00 24.18 -19.72
C ILE A 4 -3.59 23.63 -19.58
N THR A 5 -3.12 23.59 -18.34
CA THR A 5 -1.87 22.94 -17.95
C THR A 5 -2.15 21.57 -17.34
N GLN A 6 -1.10 20.76 -17.20
CA GLN A 6 -1.17 19.54 -16.41
C GLN A 6 -1.73 19.83 -15.02
N GLY A 7 -2.74 19.09 -14.60
CA GLY A 7 -3.39 19.31 -13.33
C GLY A 7 -4.68 18.54 -13.21
N ARG A 8 -5.40 18.78 -12.13
CA ARG A 8 -6.64 18.11 -11.81
C ARG A 8 -7.82 19.05 -12.01
N TYR A 9 -8.87 18.60 -12.69
CA TYR A 9 -9.97 19.45 -13.13
C TYR A 9 -11.32 18.78 -12.93
N TYR A 10 -12.33 19.62 -12.66
CA TYR A 10 -13.71 19.29 -13.03
C TYR A 10 -13.96 19.77 -14.45
N ILE A 11 -14.57 18.92 -15.26
CA ILE A 11 -14.94 19.22 -16.65
C ILE A 11 -16.45 19.43 -16.67
N LEU A 12 -16.90 20.67 -16.85
CA LEU A 12 -18.30 21.07 -16.62
C LEU A 12 -18.97 21.57 -17.90
N LEU A 13 -20.27 21.28 -18.05
CA LEU A 13 -21.13 22.00 -18.98
C LEU A 13 -21.41 23.43 -18.49
N GLU A 14 -21.93 24.30 -19.35
CA GLU A 14 -22.35 25.66 -18.95
C GLU A 14 -23.40 25.67 -17.83
N THR A 15 -24.21 24.61 -17.74
CA THR A 15 -25.21 24.41 -16.67
C THR A 15 -24.60 24.04 -15.32
N GLY A 16 -23.28 23.80 -15.25
CA GLY A 16 -22.57 23.37 -14.05
C GLY A 16 -22.60 21.86 -13.80
N ARG A 17 -23.21 21.07 -14.69
CA ARG A 17 -23.14 19.60 -14.63
C ARG A 17 -21.74 19.11 -15.00
N ALA A 18 -21.23 18.12 -14.27
CA ALA A 18 -19.90 17.58 -14.45
C ALA A 18 -19.89 16.38 -15.39
N LEU A 19 -18.85 16.26 -16.21
CA LEU A 19 -18.48 15.01 -16.87
C LEU A 19 -18.13 14.00 -15.79
N GLU A 20 -18.89 12.93 -15.73
CA GLU A 20 -18.88 11.93 -14.68
C GLU A 20 -18.76 10.54 -15.27
N VAL A 21 -18.14 9.64 -14.52
CA VAL A 21 -18.18 8.21 -14.77
C VAL A 21 -19.16 7.56 -13.81
N SER A 22 -20.08 6.75 -14.32
CA SER A 22 -21.08 6.06 -13.50
C SER A 22 -20.41 5.27 -12.39
N SER A 23 -20.84 5.51 -11.14
CA SER A 23 -20.32 4.81 -9.95
C SER A 23 -20.52 3.30 -10.03
N GLU A 24 -21.55 2.82 -10.72
CA GLU A 24 -21.87 1.40 -10.88
C GLU A 24 -20.83 0.64 -11.71
N THR A 25 -20.22 1.33 -12.69
CA THR A 25 -19.27 0.74 -13.64
C THR A 25 -17.86 1.30 -13.50
N LEU A 26 -17.62 2.16 -12.51
CA LEU A 26 -16.43 3.02 -12.38
C LEU A 26 -15.09 2.28 -12.48
N LYS A 27 -15.09 1.00 -12.09
CA LYS A 27 -13.89 0.15 -12.02
C LYS A 27 -13.74 -0.82 -13.21
N SER A 28 -14.60 -0.73 -14.21
CA SER A 28 -14.62 -1.65 -15.35
C SER A 28 -14.20 -0.97 -16.65
N ASN A 29 -13.53 -1.71 -17.53
CA ASN A 29 -13.37 -1.29 -18.92
C ASN A 29 -14.74 -1.17 -19.58
N GLY A 30 -14.96 -0.08 -20.31
CA GLY A 30 -16.27 0.27 -20.86
C GLY A 30 -17.18 1.02 -19.87
N ALA A 31 -16.64 1.54 -18.75
CA ALA A 31 -17.44 2.32 -17.80
C ALA A 31 -18.16 3.47 -18.50
N LYS A 32 -19.44 3.63 -18.20
CA LYS A 32 -20.27 4.64 -18.83
C LYS A 32 -19.83 6.04 -18.40
N VAL A 33 -19.57 6.89 -19.39
CA VAL A 33 -19.33 8.32 -19.20
C VAL A 33 -20.63 9.08 -19.47
N ALA A 34 -20.99 9.97 -18.56
CA ALA A 34 -22.23 10.75 -18.62
C ALA A 34 -22.00 12.13 -18.00
N THR A 35 -23.09 12.86 -17.79
CA THR A 35 -23.09 14.07 -16.98
C THR A 35 -24.00 13.92 -15.78
N TRP A 36 -23.61 14.51 -14.66
CA TRP A 36 -24.41 14.54 -13.45
C TRP A 36 -24.34 15.90 -12.75
N LYS A 37 -25.20 16.11 -11.75
CA LYS A 37 -25.05 17.27 -10.86
C LYS A 37 -23.67 17.21 -10.21
N LEU A 38 -22.94 18.32 -10.19
CA LEU A 38 -21.68 18.40 -9.46
C LEU A 38 -21.93 18.12 -7.97
N TYR A 39 -21.30 17.07 -7.45
CA TYR A 39 -21.26 16.73 -6.02
C TYR A 39 -19.83 16.47 -5.55
N HIS A 40 -18.84 16.77 -6.39
CA HIS A 40 -17.42 16.70 -6.07
C HIS A 40 -16.93 15.28 -5.74
N GLY A 41 -17.58 14.26 -6.31
CA GLY A 41 -17.11 12.87 -6.26
C GLY A 41 -15.82 12.68 -7.04
N LEU A 42 -15.01 11.69 -6.65
CA LEU A 42 -13.75 11.36 -7.34
C LEU A 42 -14.00 10.89 -8.78
N ASN A 43 -15.17 10.31 -9.05
CA ASN A 43 -15.63 9.95 -10.39
C ASN A 43 -16.02 11.14 -11.28
N GLN A 44 -16.06 12.37 -10.75
CA GLN A 44 -16.24 13.62 -11.51
C GLN A 44 -14.93 14.39 -11.73
N LEU A 45 -13.82 13.85 -11.22
CA LEU A 45 -12.52 14.51 -11.16
C LEU A 45 -11.56 13.90 -12.17
N TRP A 46 -10.85 14.75 -12.90
CA TRP A 46 -10.04 14.34 -14.05
C TRP A 46 -8.60 14.86 -13.92
N ASP A 47 -7.63 13.95 -13.92
CA ASP A 47 -6.22 14.29 -14.09
C ASP A 47 -5.93 14.49 -15.57
N VAL A 48 -5.64 15.73 -15.93
CA VAL A 48 -5.30 16.17 -17.28
C VAL A 48 -3.77 16.14 -17.40
N LYS A 49 -3.24 15.30 -18.30
CA LYS A 49 -1.80 15.15 -18.54
C LYS A 49 -1.48 15.40 -20.02
N PRO A 50 -0.35 16.05 -20.34
CA PRO A 50 0.05 16.24 -21.73
C PRO A 50 0.31 14.89 -22.41
N ALA A 51 -0.13 14.78 -23.66
CA ALA A 51 0.17 13.69 -24.58
C ALA A 51 1.05 14.19 -25.73
N GLN A 52 1.22 13.37 -26.76
CA GLN A 52 1.98 13.76 -27.95
C GLN A 52 1.19 14.80 -28.78
N ASN A 53 1.90 15.57 -29.60
CA ASN A 53 1.31 16.48 -30.60
C ASN A 53 0.28 17.50 -30.05
N GLY A 54 0.46 17.93 -28.80
CA GLY A 54 -0.42 18.94 -28.16
C GLY A 54 -1.79 18.39 -27.73
N ALA A 55 -1.99 17.07 -27.76
CA ALA A 55 -3.15 16.42 -27.17
C ALA A 55 -2.96 16.21 -25.65
N PHE A 56 -4.00 15.71 -24.99
CA PHE A 56 -4.03 15.41 -23.57
C PHE A 56 -4.59 14.01 -23.31
N TYR A 57 -4.10 13.37 -22.26
CA TYR A 57 -4.80 12.26 -21.62
C TYR A 57 -5.69 12.82 -20.51
N LEU A 58 -6.90 12.28 -20.39
CA LEU A 58 -7.86 12.62 -19.34
C LEU A 58 -8.07 11.37 -18.49
N PHE A 59 -7.49 11.31 -17.30
CA PHE A 59 -7.62 10.18 -16.39
C PHE A 59 -8.69 10.46 -15.35
N ASN A 60 -9.70 9.61 -15.24
CA ASN A 60 -10.67 9.73 -14.16
C ASN A 60 -10.01 9.31 -12.83
N VAL A 61 -10.06 10.18 -11.83
CA VAL A 61 -9.43 9.92 -10.52
C VAL A 61 -10.13 8.75 -9.82
N GLY A 62 -11.47 8.75 -9.80
CA GLY A 62 -12.25 7.67 -9.18
C GLY A 62 -12.06 6.32 -9.85
N GLY A 63 -11.96 6.27 -11.18
CA GLY A 63 -11.85 5.03 -11.96
C GLY A 63 -10.44 4.52 -12.19
N ASN A 64 -9.42 5.37 -11.93
CA ASN A 64 -8.01 5.13 -12.24
C ASN A 64 -7.77 4.63 -13.68
N ARG A 65 -8.50 5.21 -14.64
CA ARG A 65 -8.54 4.81 -16.05
C ARG A 65 -8.61 6.02 -16.97
N ALA A 66 -8.20 5.85 -18.22
CA ALA A 66 -8.23 6.91 -19.22
C ALA A 66 -9.62 7.04 -19.84
N LEU A 67 -10.02 8.27 -20.14
CA LEU A 67 -11.14 8.55 -21.04
C LEU A 67 -10.79 8.04 -22.43
N ASP A 68 -11.69 7.24 -23.00
CA ASP A 68 -11.45 6.46 -24.19
C ASP A 68 -12.62 6.60 -25.17
N ALA A 69 -12.29 6.81 -26.43
CA ALA A 69 -13.21 6.64 -27.54
C ALA A 69 -13.17 5.18 -28.01
N HIS A 70 -14.32 4.53 -28.05
CA HIS A 70 -14.39 3.15 -28.52
C HIS A 70 -13.92 3.04 -29.98
N ASP A 71 -12.97 2.15 -30.23
CA ASP A 71 -12.22 2.06 -31.48
C ASP A 71 -13.10 1.74 -32.69
N VAL A 72 -14.12 0.89 -32.52
CA VAL A 72 -15.03 0.46 -33.59
C VAL A 72 -15.89 1.60 -34.14
N ASP A 73 -16.23 2.59 -33.31
CA ASP A 73 -17.17 3.65 -33.66
C ASP A 73 -16.61 5.09 -33.52
N VAL A 74 -15.28 5.21 -33.41
CA VAL A 74 -14.53 6.47 -33.22
C VAL A 74 -14.82 7.56 -34.27
N ASP A 75 -15.21 7.18 -35.49
CA ASP A 75 -15.54 8.10 -36.59
C ASP A 75 -17.04 8.28 -36.84
N ARG A 76 -17.92 7.76 -35.96
CA ARG A 76 -19.38 7.79 -36.13
C ARG A 76 -20.05 8.72 -35.10
N ASN A 77 -21.12 9.39 -35.53
CA ASN A 77 -22.00 10.08 -34.58
C ASN A 77 -22.71 9.03 -33.72
N GLY A 78 -22.72 9.24 -32.41
CA GLY A 78 -23.14 8.24 -31.43
C GLY A 78 -22.05 7.24 -31.05
N GLY A 79 -20.79 7.45 -31.48
CA GLY A 79 -19.65 6.65 -31.05
C GLY A 79 -19.48 6.70 -29.53
N ARG A 80 -19.11 5.59 -28.92
CA ARG A 80 -19.11 5.46 -27.45
C ARG A 80 -17.92 6.20 -26.85
N VAL A 81 -18.19 6.98 -25.80
CA VAL A 81 -17.17 7.50 -24.88
C VAL A 81 -17.24 6.72 -23.57
N GLN A 82 -16.11 6.18 -23.13
CA GLN A 82 -16.03 5.23 -22.01
C GLN A 82 -14.76 5.49 -21.16
N LEU A 83 -14.62 4.78 -20.03
CA LEU A 83 -13.30 4.57 -19.44
C LEU A 83 -12.69 3.26 -19.93
N TYR A 84 -11.37 3.26 -20.08
CA TYR A 84 -10.61 2.06 -20.39
C TYR A 84 -9.21 2.11 -19.76
N ASP A 85 -8.61 0.95 -19.55
CA ASP A 85 -7.22 0.83 -19.14
C ASP A 85 -6.30 1.64 -20.07
N PHE A 86 -5.26 2.22 -19.49
CA PHE A 86 -4.39 3.14 -20.20
C PHE A 86 -3.39 2.41 -21.10
N TYR A 87 -3.36 2.80 -22.38
CA TYR A 87 -2.37 2.33 -23.35
C TYR A 87 -1.55 3.53 -23.86
N PRO A 88 -0.27 3.67 -23.46
CA PRO A 88 0.58 4.78 -23.89
C PRO A 88 0.62 4.92 -25.41
N GLY A 89 0.36 6.13 -25.91
CA GLY A 89 0.37 6.43 -27.35
C GLY A 89 -0.89 6.03 -28.10
N ASN A 90 -1.87 5.38 -27.47
CA ASN A 90 -3.16 5.08 -28.11
C ASN A 90 -3.90 6.38 -28.43
N GLY A 91 -4.26 6.58 -29.70
CA GLY A 91 -4.94 7.78 -30.18
C GLY A 91 -6.39 7.91 -29.68
N ASN A 92 -7.04 6.79 -29.35
CA ASN A 92 -8.40 6.76 -28.83
C ASN A 92 -8.52 7.36 -27.43
N GLN A 93 -7.39 7.41 -26.71
CA GLN A 93 -7.28 7.94 -25.35
C GLN A 93 -6.67 9.35 -25.32
N GLN A 94 -6.40 9.91 -26.49
CA GLN A 94 -5.85 11.25 -26.65
C GLN A 94 -6.93 12.23 -27.07
N TRP A 95 -6.97 13.36 -26.40
CA TRP A 95 -8.01 14.37 -26.53
C TRP A 95 -7.40 15.72 -26.83
N ILE A 96 -7.85 16.36 -27.90
CA ILE A 96 -7.39 17.68 -28.32
C ILE A 96 -8.41 18.70 -27.83
N LEU A 97 -7.97 19.55 -26.91
CA LEU A 97 -8.78 20.60 -26.30
C LEU A 97 -8.76 21.83 -27.21
N GLN A 98 -9.82 22.04 -27.99
CA GLN A 98 -9.89 23.16 -28.93
C GLN A 98 -10.49 24.38 -28.20
N PRO A 99 -9.75 25.48 -28.05
CA PRO A 99 -10.20 26.63 -27.26
C PRO A 99 -11.32 27.41 -27.97
N LEU A 100 -12.36 27.77 -27.22
CA LEU A 100 -13.51 28.60 -27.64
C LEU A 100 -13.58 29.94 -26.87
N GLY A 101 -12.51 30.26 -26.12
CA GLY A 101 -12.40 31.45 -25.27
C GLY A 101 -13.10 31.33 -23.90
N SER A 102 -12.69 32.15 -22.93
CA SER A 102 -13.24 32.14 -21.56
C SER A 102 -13.22 30.76 -20.87
N ARG A 103 -12.09 30.03 -21.01
CA ARG A 103 -11.90 28.65 -20.51
C ARG A 103 -12.91 27.61 -21.02
N ARG A 104 -13.54 27.87 -22.16
CA ARG A 104 -14.43 26.92 -22.86
C ARG A 104 -13.67 26.18 -23.94
N TYR A 105 -13.97 24.89 -24.09
CA TYR A 105 -13.30 23.99 -25.03
C TYR A 105 -14.31 23.04 -25.67
N SER A 106 -14.09 22.66 -26.92
CA SER A 106 -14.56 21.36 -27.41
C SER A 106 -13.46 20.32 -27.17
N ILE A 107 -13.87 19.09 -26.84
CA ILE A 107 -12.94 17.98 -26.54
C ILE A 107 -12.96 17.04 -27.74
N ARG A 108 -11.97 17.14 -28.63
CA ARG A 108 -11.89 16.35 -29.87
C ARG A 108 -11.13 15.05 -29.64
N CYS A 109 -11.64 13.92 -30.12
CA CYS A 109 -10.89 12.66 -30.15
C CYS A 109 -9.73 12.78 -31.15
N ALA A 110 -8.50 12.49 -30.72
CA ALA A 110 -7.32 12.58 -31.58
C ALA A 110 -7.27 11.50 -32.66
N ALA A 111 -7.80 10.30 -32.37
CA ALA A 111 -7.89 9.19 -33.34
C ALA A 111 -8.98 9.38 -34.40
N SER A 112 -9.99 10.21 -34.15
CA SER A 112 -11.05 10.43 -35.13
C SER A 112 -10.53 11.19 -36.35
N ARG A 113 -10.61 10.55 -37.52
CA ARG A 113 -10.33 11.13 -38.84
C ARG A 113 -11.42 12.11 -39.27
N SER A 114 -12.63 11.91 -38.77
CA SER A 114 -13.77 12.82 -38.97
C SER A 114 -13.86 13.93 -37.92
N ASN A 115 -12.82 14.14 -37.11
CA ASN A 115 -12.72 15.19 -36.10
C ASN A 115 -13.87 15.18 -35.07
N LYS A 116 -14.36 14.00 -34.67
CA LYS A 116 -15.46 13.89 -33.71
C LYS A 116 -15.09 14.47 -32.34
N VAL A 117 -16.05 15.10 -31.69
CA VAL A 117 -15.95 15.71 -30.37
C VAL A 117 -16.86 15.03 -29.36
N ILE A 118 -16.54 15.15 -28.07
CA ILE A 118 -17.41 14.71 -26.99
C ILE A 118 -18.65 15.61 -26.92
N GLN A 119 -19.81 14.99 -27.00
CA GLN A 119 -21.13 15.59 -26.89
C GLN A 119 -21.96 14.84 -25.83
N ILE A 120 -22.92 15.52 -25.20
CA ILE A 120 -24.00 14.84 -24.48
C ILE A 120 -25.16 14.47 -25.41
N LYS A 121 -25.45 13.16 -25.45
CA LYS A 121 -26.45 12.53 -26.33
C LYS A 121 -27.79 13.23 -26.26
N GLY A 122 -28.36 13.48 -27.44
CA GLY A 122 -29.64 14.19 -27.58
C GLY A 122 -29.62 15.67 -27.18
N ASN A 123 -28.44 16.27 -27.02
CA ASN A 123 -28.25 17.67 -26.60
C ASN A 123 -28.91 18.03 -25.26
N VAL A 124 -28.96 17.05 -24.36
CA VAL A 124 -29.58 17.20 -23.04
C VAL A 124 -28.55 17.72 -22.04
N ILE A 125 -28.63 19.00 -21.68
CA ILE A 125 -27.65 19.67 -20.78
C ILE A 125 -28.21 20.00 -19.38
N ASP A 126 -29.53 19.88 -19.22
CA ASP A 126 -30.32 20.27 -18.05
C ASP A 126 -30.72 19.07 -17.17
N ARG A 127 -30.36 17.85 -17.56
CA ARG A 127 -30.45 16.59 -16.81
C ARG A 127 -29.28 15.68 -17.17
N SER A 128 -29.22 14.50 -16.54
CA SER A 128 -28.19 13.50 -16.85
C SER A 128 -28.31 13.01 -18.28
N GLY A 129 -27.19 13.00 -19.00
CA GLY A 129 -27.10 12.47 -20.36
C GLY A 129 -25.76 11.76 -20.60
N GLU A 130 -25.77 10.74 -21.45
CA GLU A 130 -24.59 9.96 -21.81
C GLU A 130 -23.66 10.74 -22.74
N ALA A 131 -22.35 10.58 -22.56
CA ALA A 131 -21.36 11.16 -23.46
C ALA A 131 -21.18 10.28 -24.70
N GLU A 132 -21.17 10.89 -25.88
CA GLU A 132 -20.95 10.24 -27.17
C GLU A 132 -20.05 11.11 -28.06
N LEU A 133 -19.55 10.51 -29.13
CA LEU A 133 -18.83 11.21 -30.19
C LEU A 133 -19.82 11.77 -31.22
N ALA A 134 -19.61 13.01 -31.65
CA ALA A 134 -20.42 13.66 -32.66
C ALA A 134 -19.63 14.69 -33.49
N ASP A 135 -20.19 15.10 -34.63
CA ASP A 135 -19.69 16.25 -35.39
C ASP A 135 -19.78 17.52 -34.57
N PHE A 136 -18.72 18.35 -34.58
CA PHE A 136 -18.76 19.64 -33.92
C PHE A 136 -19.69 20.62 -34.66
N VAL A 137 -20.77 21.02 -34.00
CA VAL A 137 -21.75 22.00 -34.51
C VAL A 137 -21.86 23.23 -33.60
N GLY A 138 -21.04 23.30 -32.54
CA GLY A 138 -21.04 24.41 -31.59
C GLY A 138 -22.22 24.42 -30.62
N ALA A 139 -22.91 23.28 -30.45
CA ALA A 139 -23.99 23.15 -29.49
C ALA A 139 -23.47 23.19 -28.05
N SER A 140 -24.25 23.72 -27.10
CA SER A 140 -23.87 23.81 -25.68
C SER A 140 -23.54 22.44 -25.03
N SER A 141 -24.05 21.34 -25.59
CA SER A 141 -23.74 19.96 -25.20
C SER A 141 -22.32 19.49 -25.59
N GLN A 142 -21.60 20.28 -26.38
CA GLN A 142 -20.24 20.01 -26.88
C GLN A 142 -19.20 20.97 -26.28
N ILE A 143 -19.65 21.90 -25.43
CA ILE A 143 -18.84 22.98 -24.88
C ILE A 143 -18.59 22.72 -23.40
N TRP A 144 -17.31 22.59 -23.07
CA TRP A 144 -16.84 22.17 -21.75
C TRP A 144 -15.98 23.26 -21.11
N LYS A 145 -16.23 23.54 -19.83
CA LYS A 145 -15.37 24.37 -18.97
C LYS A 145 -14.46 23.47 -18.17
N PHE A 146 -13.17 23.70 -18.24
CA PHE A 146 -12.20 23.06 -17.38
C PHE A 146 -11.96 23.95 -16.17
N ILE A 147 -12.39 23.49 -15.00
CA ILE A 147 -12.22 24.22 -13.75
C ILE A 147 -11.17 23.49 -12.91
N SER A 148 -10.05 24.16 -12.63
CA SER A 148 -8.99 23.55 -11.84
C SER A 148 -9.51 23.19 -10.45
N ALA A 149 -9.16 22.00 -9.96
CA ALA A 149 -9.40 21.58 -8.58
C ALA A 149 -8.52 22.34 -7.57
N SER A 150 -7.71 23.29 -8.03
CA SER A 150 -7.05 24.29 -7.19
C SER A 150 -7.69 25.67 -7.26
N ASP A 151 -8.72 25.88 -8.10
CA ASP A 151 -9.34 27.19 -8.30
C ASP A 151 -10.24 27.57 -7.11
N ALA A 152 -10.02 28.76 -6.54
CA ALA A 152 -10.91 29.31 -5.53
C ALA A 152 -12.31 29.65 -6.09
N ALA A 153 -12.47 29.70 -7.42
CA ALA A 153 -13.73 30.00 -8.09
C ALA A 153 -14.84 28.93 -7.88
N ILE A 154 -14.53 27.77 -7.31
CA ILE A 154 -15.53 26.72 -7.01
C ILE A 154 -15.98 26.69 -5.55
N VAL A 155 -15.56 27.66 -4.72
CA VAL A 155 -16.01 27.75 -3.34
C VAL A 155 -17.54 27.90 -3.32
N GLN A 156 -18.22 26.95 -2.70
CA GLN A 156 -19.66 27.02 -2.50
C GLN A 156 -19.96 28.21 -1.58
N PRO A 157 -20.90 29.10 -1.96
CA PRO A 157 -21.09 30.35 -1.23
C PRO A 157 -21.79 30.13 0.11
N ASN A 158 -22.70 29.16 0.19
CA ASN A 158 -23.58 28.84 1.32
C ASN A 158 -23.04 27.84 2.34
N CYS A 159 -22.89 26.62 1.85
CA CYS A 159 -22.86 25.42 2.68
C CYS A 159 -22.33 24.26 1.84
N VAL A 160 -21.58 23.38 2.50
CA VAL A 160 -21.12 22.10 1.98
C VAL A 160 -21.44 21.04 3.02
N ASP A 161 -22.07 19.95 2.60
CA ASP A 161 -22.37 18.80 3.45
C ASP A 161 -21.79 17.52 2.83
N LEU A 162 -20.68 17.03 3.40
CA LEU A 162 -20.03 15.78 3.00
C LEU A 162 -20.40 14.60 3.92
N ARG A 163 -21.31 14.80 4.89
CA ARG A 163 -21.77 13.73 5.79
C ARG A 163 -22.35 12.51 5.06
N PRO A 164 -23.06 12.65 3.91
CA PRO A 164 -23.51 11.48 3.13
C PRO A 164 -22.37 10.55 2.67
N ASN A 165 -21.14 11.05 2.57
CA ASN A 165 -19.97 10.27 2.20
C ASN A 165 -19.31 9.54 3.38
N GLN A 166 -19.81 9.73 4.60
CA GLN A 166 -19.23 9.15 5.80
C GLN A 166 -19.83 7.79 6.13
N THR A 167 -18.97 6.90 6.63
CA THR A 167 -19.36 5.70 7.40
C THR A 167 -19.96 6.08 8.76
N ALA A 168 -20.61 5.12 9.40
CA ALA A 168 -21.11 5.25 10.76
C ALA A 168 -19.99 5.69 11.74
N ILE A 169 -20.38 6.37 12.81
CA ILE A 169 -19.44 6.79 13.84
C ILE A 169 -18.95 5.58 14.62
N LYS A 170 -17.65 5.62 14.94
CA LYS A 170 -16.98 4.65 15.78
C LYS A 170 -16.53 5.33 17.06
N ASP A 171 -16.43 4.53 18.12
CA ASP A 171 -16.00 4.98 19.44
C ASP A 171 -14.55 4.57 19.70
N GLN A 172 -13.70 5.53 20.05
CA GLN A 172 -12.32 5.31 20.44
C GLN A 172 -12.17 4.90 21.91
N GLY A 173 -13.24 4.93 22.70
CA GLY A 173 -13.23 4.72 24.14
C GLY A 173 -12.24 5.62 24.89
N ALA A 174 -11.73 5.15 26.02
CA ALA A 174 -10.74 5.88 26.82
C ALA A 174 -9.29 5.75 26.30
N ARG A 175 -9.09 5.21 25.09
CA ARG A 175 -7.78 4.79 24.61
C ARG A 175 -6.89 5.91 24.07
N GLY A 176 -7.44 7.09 23.77
CA GLY A 176 -6.67 8.22 23.21
C GLY A 176 -6.18 7.99 21.77
N SER A 177 -6.83 7.11 21.01
CA SER A 177 -6.52 6.78 19.61
C SER A 177 -7.15 7.70 18.57
N CYS A 178 -7.57 8.91 18.92
CA CYS A 178 -8.36 9.80 18.05
C CYS A 178 -7.71 10.05 16.69
N THR A 179 -6.37 10.14 16.70
CA THR A 179 -5.53 10.32 15.51
C THR A 179 -5.71 9.23 14.46
N TYR A 180 -5.99 7.99 14.87
CA TYR A 180 -6.23 6.88 13.93
C TYR A 180 -7.63 7.00 13.32
N PHE A 181 -8.62 7.37 14.12
CA PHE A 181 -10.02 7.46 13.70
C PHE A 181 -10.24 8.59 12.69
N GLY A 182 -9.68 9.79 12.92
CA GLY A 182 -9.85 10.89 11.98
C GLY A 182 -9.16 10.61 10.63
N ALA A 183 -7.97 10.01 10.66
CA ALA A 183 -7.27 9.57 9.45
C ALA A 183 -8.02 8.46 8.70
N THR A 184 -8.49 7.44 9.42
CA THR A 184 -9.26 6.33 8.84
C THR A 184 -10.59 6.80 8.26
N ALA A 185 -11.34 7.65 8.95
CA ALA A 185 -12.63 8.17 8.46
C ALA A 185 -12.49 8.97 7.15
N ALA A 186 -11.42 9.77 6.99
CA ALA A 186 -11.16 10.45 5.73
C ALA A 186 -10.87 9.47 4.59
N LEU A 187 -10.12 8.41 4.87
CA LEU A 187 -9.81 7.36 3.90
C LEU A 187 -11.07 6.59 3.48
N GLU A 188 -11.92 6.20 4.43
CA GLU A 188 -13.21 5.55 4.15
C GLU A 188 -14.10 6.40 3.23
N ALA A 189 -14.20 7.70 3.52
CA ALA A 189 -14.96 8.63 2.69
C ALA A 189 -14.41 8.74 1.27
N ALA A 190 -13.08 8.75 1.12
CA ALA A 190 -12.43 8.75 -0.17
C ALA A 190 -12.74 7.49 -0.97
N TYR A 191 -12.68 6.30 -0.34
CA TYR A 191 -13.04 5.04 -0.99
C TYR A 191 -14.51 4.98 -1.41
N LYS A 192 -15.43 5.50 -0.58
CA LYS A 192 -16.85 5.59 -0.94
C LYS A 192 -17.06 6.48 -2.17
N LYS A 193 -16.43 7.65 -2.22
CA LYS A 193 -16.47 8.56 -3.38
C LYS A 193 -15.80 7.99 -4.63
N ALA A 194 -14.87 7.05 -4.46
CA ALA A 194 -14.26 6.30 -5.56
C ALA A 194 -15.06 5.04 -5.96
N GLY A 195 -16.30 4.89 -5.49
CA GLY A 195 -17.22 3.83 -5.91
C GLY A 195 -16.97 2.46 -5.26
N TYR A 196 -16.15 2.37 -4.22
CA TYR A 196 -15.97 1.12 -3.47
C TYR A 196 -17.09 0.85 -2.46
N GLY A 197 -18.06 1.75 -2.34
CA GLY A 197 -19.12 1.69 -1.34
C GLY A 197 -18.61 2.01 0.07
N ASP A 198 -19.41 1.66 1.07
CA ASP A 198 -19.01 1.79 2.47
C ASP A 198 -17.95 0.73 2.81
N VAL A 199 -16.72 1.18 3.06
CA VAL A 199 -15.63 0.34 3.57
C VAL A 199 -15.42 0.65 5.04
N ASN A 200 -15.51 -0.38 5.91
CA ASN A 200 -15.24 -0.25 7.34
C ASN A 200 -13.81 -0.70 7.61
N LEU A 201 -12.90 0.26 7.81
CA LEU A 201 -11.46 0.05 7.93
C LEU A 201 -11.03 -0.04 9.40
N SER A 202 -9.92 -0.72 9.68
CA SER A 202 -9.51 -1.04 11.05
C SER A 202 -8.59 0.01 11.67
N GLU A 203 -9.07 0.71 12.71
CA GLU A 203 -8.24 1.55 13.56
C GLU A 203 -7.31 0.73 14.47
N GLU A 204 -7.66 -0.52 14.80
CA GLU A 204 -6.78 -1.41 15.57
C GLU A 204 -5.54 -1.77 14.76
N PHE A 205 -5.72 -2.13 13.49
CA PHE A 205 -4.62 -2.38 12.56
C PHE A 205 -3.68 -1.18 12.52
N TRP A 206 -4.24 0.03 12.36
CA TRP A 206 -3.45 1.26 12.42
C TRP A 206 -2.62 1.28 13.70
N SER A 207 -3.29 1.16 14.85
CA SER A 207 -2.66 1.27 16.16
C SER A 207 -1.52 0.27 16.39
N ILE A 208 -1.60 -0.92 15.79
CA ILE A 208 -0.57 -1.95 15.87
C ILE A 208 0.56 -1.62 14.88
N MET A 209 0.22 -1.50 13.60
CA MET A 209 1.20 -1.48 12.52
C MET A 209 1.85 -0.12 12.35
N GLY A 210 1.10 0.98 12.47
CA GLY A 210 1.67 2.33 12.38
C GLY A 210 2.70 2.59 13.49
N LYS A 211 2.52 1.99 14.67
CA LYS A 211 3.50 2.09 15.76
C LYS A 211 4.69 1.16 15.56
N ALA A 212 4.44 -0.09 15.20
CA ALA A 212 5.50 -1.08 15.10
C ALA A 212 6.43 -0.84 13.90
N LEU A 213 5.89 -0.31 12.80
CA LEU A 213 6.62 0.10 11.58
C LEU A 213 7.20 1.52 11.68
N TYR A 214 7.10 2.19 12.82
CA TYR A 214 7.78 3.48 12.99
C TYR A 214 9.29 3.28 13.12
N ILE A 215 10.06 4.23 12.58
CA ILE A 215 11.50 4.34 12.83
C ILE A 215 11.83 5.70 13.41
N HIS A 216 12.69 5.70 14.42
CA HIS A 216 13.22 6.91 15.02
C HIS A 216 13.98 7.78 14.01
N PRO A 217 13.60 9.06 13.82
CA PRO A 217 14.09 9.94 12.77
C PRO A 217 15.56 10.36 12.89
N LYS A 218 16.13 10.23 14.09
CA LYS A 218 17.46 10.78 14.40
C LYS A 218 18.44 9.68 14.76
N TRP A 219 19.38 9.42 13.85
CA TRP A 219 20.32 8.32 13.97
C TRP A 219 21.29 8.56 15.12
N ALA A 220 21.66 9.82 15.33
CA ALA A 220 22.51 10.24 16.43
C ALA A 220 21.95 9.87 17.82
N GLU A 221 20.64 9.63 17.94
CA GLU A 221 20.01 9.19 19.19
C GLU A 221 20.04 7.66 19.35
N ILE A 222 20.38 6.89 18.29
CA ILE A 222 20.50 5.43 18.32
C ILE A 222 21.86 4.97 18.82
N ARG A 223 21.94 4.73 20.14
CA ARG A 223 23.18 4.47 20.88
C ARG A 223 23.86 3.12 20.57
N ASN A 224 23.08 2.08 20.28
CA ASN A 224 23.58 0.74 19.97
C ASN A 224 22.51 -0.08 19.23
N ALA A 225 22.89 -1.28 18.78
CA ALA A 225 22.05 -2.15 17.96
C ALA A 225 20.77 -2.65 18.64
N ASN A 226 20.71 -2.66 19.97
CA ASN A 226 19.54 -3.03 20.75
C ASN A 226 18.81 -1.81 21.35
N HIS A 227 19.21 -0.59 21.01
CA HIS A 227 18.48 0.60 21.43
C HIS A 227 17.12 0.64 20.74
N LEU A 228 16.06 1.03 21.45
CA LEU A 228 14.73 1.14 20.87
C LEU A 228 14.73 2.17 19.72
N GLU A 229 14.22 1.78 18.55
CA GLU A 229 14.00 2.70 17.42
C GLU A 229 12.56 2.69 16.89
N ASN A 230 11.80 1.60 17.06
CA ASN A 230 10.36 1.61 16.78
C ASN A 230 9.54 1.96 18.03
N GLN A 231 8.21 1.97 17.90
CA GLN A 231 7.31 2.24 19.01
C GLN A 231 6.56 0.98 19.43
N PHE A 232 6.12 0.98 20.69
CA PHE A 232 5.20 -0.02 21.16
C PHE A 232 3.85 0.14 20.47
N ALA A 233 3.36 -0.95 19.88
CA ALA A 233 2.04 -1.08 19.32
C ALA A 233 0.98 -0.61 20.32
N THR A 234 -0.16 -0.17 19.81
CA THR A 234 -1.35 0.23 20.56
C THR A 234 -1.27 1.52 21.37
N THR A 235 -0.07 2.11 21.51
CA THR A 235 0.16 3.39 22.20
C THR A 235 -0.54 4.56 21.50
N GLN A 236 -0.71 5.67 22.21
CA GLN A 236 -1.45 6.85 21.74
C GLN A 236 -0.65 7.71 20.74
N GLY A 237 -1.37 8.51 19.95
CA GLY A 237 -0.83 9.55 19.07
C GLY A 237 -0.15 9.05 17.79
N GLY A 238 0.22 9.98 16.90
CA GLY A 238 0.97 9.68 15.68
C GLY A 238 0.13 9.24 14.47
N GLY A 239 -1.19 9.14 14.60
CA GLY A 239 -2.10 8.95 13.46
C GLY A 239 -2.24 10.24 12.64
N SER A 240 -1.75 10.21 11.41
CA SER A 240 -1.87 11.32 10.44
C SER A 240 -2.16 10.74 9.07
N LEU A 241 -2.83 11.50 8.21
CA LEU A 241 -3.04 11.10 6.82
C LEU A 241 -1.70 10.97 6.08
N LEU A 242 -0.67 11.68 6.52
CA LEU A 242 0.65 11.63 5.91
C LEU A 242 1.32 10.26 5.99
N TRP A 243 0.95 9.42 6.95
CA TRP A 243 1.42 8.04 6.99
C TRP A 243 1.09 7.30 5.71
N TYR A 244 -0.09 7.54 5.12
CA TYR A 244 -0.46 6.89 3.88
C TYR A 244 0.44 7.27 2.69
N LYS A 245 1.09 8.46 2.70
CA LYS A 245 2.07 8.83 1.66
C LYS A 245 3.30 7.93 1.64
N THR A 246 3.56 7.25 2.74
CA THR A 246 4.72 6.38 2.91
C THR A 246 4.41 4.96 2.45
N GLY A 247 3.31 4.72 1.75
CA GLY A 247 2.90 3.38 1.36
C GLY A 247 2.27 2.58 2.51
N PHE A 248 2.05 3.19 3.68
CA PHE A 248 1.24 2.60 4.73
C PHE A 248 -0.19 2.35 4.23
N ARG A 249 -0.78 1.22 4.62
CA ARG A 249 -2.14 0.80 4.28
C ARG A 249 -2.79 0.16 5.49
N ILE A 250 -4.11 0.00 5.47
CA ILE A 250 -4.89 -0.60 6.56
C ILE A 250 -5.83 -1.68 6.04
N SER A 251 -6.10 -2.71 6.85
CA SER A 251 -7.09 -3.74 6.54
C SER A 251 -8.50 -3.32 6.99
N LYS A 252 -9.49 -4.20 6.80
CA LYS A 252 -10.85 -3.95 7.27
C LYS A 252 -10.99 -4.19 8.77
N GLU A 253 -11.97 -3.53 9.37
CA GLU A 253 -12.39 -3.74 10.75
C GLU A 253 -12.77 -5.20 11.02
N SER A 254 -13.34 -5.90 10.03
CA SER A 254 -13.66 -7.33 10.13
C SER A 254 -12.42 -8.24 10.23
N ASP A 255 -11.26 -7.79 9.76
CA ASP A 255 -10.02 -8.55 9.80
C ASP A 255 -9.34 -8.37 11.17
N VAL A 256 -9.30 -7.13 11.65
CA VAL A 256 -8.66 -6.74 12.91
C VAL A 256 -9.60 -5.82 13.69
N PRO A 257 -10.50 -6.36 14.52
CA PRO A 257 -11.48 -5.55 15.24
C PRO A 257 -10.84 -4.62 16.27
N TYR A 258 -11.37 -3.40 16.36
CA TYR A 258 -11.08 -2.47 17.44
C TYR A 258 -11.52 -3.05 18.78
N ARG A 259 -10.61 -3.04 19.74
CA ARG A 259 -10.94 -3.40 21.12
C ARG A 259 -11.26 -2.09 21.86
N LEU A 260 -12.20 -2.12 22.79
CA LEU A 260 -12.53 -0.94 23.61
C LEU A 260 -11.90 -1.02 25.00
N GLU A 261 -11.61 -2.26 25.42
CA GLU A 261 -11.15 -2.63 26.76
C GLU A 261 -9.98 -3.62 26.65
N ASP A 262 -9.42 -4.03 27.78
CA ASP A 262 -8.34 -5.03 27.88
C ASP A 262 -7.04 -4.65 27.14
N TYR A 263 -6.62 -3.40 27.30
CA TYR A 263 -5.36 -2.89 26.78
C TYR A 263 -4.30 -2.73 27.85
N THR A 264 -3.13 -3.31 27.61
CA THR A 264 -1.94 -3.11 28.43
C THR A 264 -1.00 -2.13 27.73
N PHE A 265 -0.83 -0.94 28.28
CA PHE A 265 0.22 -0.04 27.84
C PHE A 265 1.56 -0.45 28.45
N PRO A 266 2.60 -0.66 27.64
CA PRO A 266 3.93 -0.98 28.17
C PRO A 266 4.54 0.25 28.84
N SER A 267 5.35 0.03 29.88
CA SER A 267 6.13 1.11 30.50
C SER A 267 7.25 1.55 29.57
N PHE A 268 7.40 2.86 29.37
CA PHE A 268 8.33 3.44 28.40
C PHE A 268 9.79 3.55 28.86
N GLU A 269 10.07 3.38 30.16
CA GLU A 269 11.40 3.62 30.70
C GLU A 269 12.41 2.50 30.35
N ASN A 270 13.56 2.91 29.79
CA ASN A 270 14.76 2.07 29.56
C ASN A 270 14.52 0.77 28.78
N ARG A 271 13.59 0.77 27.82
CA ARG A 271 13.29 -0.40 27.00
C ARG A 271 14.27 -0.56 25.84
N SER A 272 14.61 -1.81 25.55
CA SER A 272 15.40 -2.23 24.39
C SER A 272 14.51 -2.45 23.16
N GLN A 273 15.13 -2.56 21.99
CA GLN A 273 14.44 -2.99 20.78
C GLN A 273 13.82 -4.37 20.95
N LYS A 274 14.53 -5.28 21.63
CA LYS A 274 14.00 -6.61 21.94
C LYS A 274 12.73 -6.55 22.78
N ASP A 275 12.65 -5.67 23.78
CA ASP A 275 11.45 -5.51 24.63
C ASP A 275 10.24 -5.04 23.81
N ALA A 276 10.45 -4.10 22.87
CA ALA A 276 9.40 -3.65 21.98
C ALA A 276 8.93 -4.76 21.03
N ASN A 277 9.86 -5.55 20.49
CA ASN A 277 9.51 -6.69 19.63
C ASN A 277 8.78 -7.79 20.41
N ASP A 278 9.21 -8.10 21.64
CA ASP A 278 8.57 -9.08 22.52
C ASP A 278 7.12 -8.67 22.84
N PHE A 279 6.85 -7.37 22.92
CA PHE A 279 5.50 -6.83 23.09
C PHE A 279 4.70 -6.78 21.77
N ASN A 280 5.30 -6.33 20.67
CA ASN A 280 4.62 -6.08 19.39
C ASN A 280 4.28 -7.38 18.65
N PHE A 281 5.20 -8.35 18.58
CA PHE A 281 5.05 -9.52 17.72
C PHE A 281 3.86 -10.43 18.05
N PRO A 282 3.46 -10.63 19.32
CA PRO A 282 2.21 -11.33 19.62
C PRO A 282 0.95 -10.69 19.00
N LEU A 283 0.99 -9.39 18.69
CA LEU A 283 -0.10 -8.67 18.03
C LEU A 283 -0.08 -8.84 16.50
N PHE A 284 1.01 -9.34 15.92
CA PHE A 284 1.14 -9.63 14.49
C PHE A 284 0.47 -10.96 14.13
N THR A 285 -0.82 -11.05 14.42
CA THR A 285 -1.63 -12.24 14.13
C THR A 285 -1.75 -12.47 12.62
N ARG A 286 -2.18 -13.66 12.21
CA ARG A 286 -2.39 -13.97 10.78
C ARG A 286 -3.36 -12.99 10.10
N ASN A 287 -4.40 -12.55 10.80
CA ASN A 287 -5.34 -11.57 10.24
C ASN A 287 -4.69 -10.19 10.02
N VAL A 288 -3.71 -9.81 10.85
CA VAL A 288 -2.93 -8.58 10.65
C VAL A 288 -1.97 -8.73 9.48
N LEU A 289 -1.29 -9.88 9.34
CA LEU A 289 -0.24 -10.04 8.33
C LEU A 289 -0.73 -10.49 6.95
N SER A 290 -1.91 -11.09 6.85
CA SER A 290 -2.42 -11.68 5.61
C SER A 290 -3.91 -11.40 5.37
N ALA A 291 -4.36 -10.18 5.70
CA ALA A 291 -5.70 -9.74 5.28
C ALA A 291 -5.81 -9.76 3.74
N PRO A 292 -7.00 -10.05 3.17
CA PRO A 292 -7.16 -10.18 1.72
C PRO A 292 -6.87 -8.89 0.93
N ARG A 293 -7.13 -7.73 1.53
CA ARG A 293 -6.93 -6.42 0.89
C ARG A 293 -6.56 -5.38 1.92
N TYR A 294 -5.66 -4.48 1.50
CA TYR A 294 -5.25 -3.31 2.26
C TYR A 294 -5.56 -2.04 1.49
N TYR A 295 -5.92 -1.00 2.23
CA TYR A 295 -6.47 0.27 1.78
C TYR A 295 -5.53 1.41 2.15
N GLY A 296 -5.25 2.34 1.25
CA GLY A 296 -4.31 3.45 1.49
C GLY A 296 -4.58 4.66 0.62
N ALA A 297 -3.86 5.75 0.88
CA ALA A 297 -3.94 6.99 0.12
C ALA A 297 -2.86 7.04 -0.96
N GLY A 298 -3.22 7.51 -2.16
CA GLY A 298 -2.27 7.84 -3.21
C GLY A 298 -1.67 9.23 -3.03
N SER A 299 -2.44 10.18 -2.50
CA SER A 299 -2.00 11.56 -2.29
C SER A 299 -2.71 12.24 -1.13
N VAL A 300 -1.93 12.97 -0.34
CA VAL A 300 -2.38 13.77 0.81
C VAL A 300 -1.79 15.16 0.70
N VAL A 301 -2.51 16.18 1.14
CA VAL A 301 -2.07 17.57 1.11
C VAL A 301 -2.14 18.14 2.52
N ASN A 302 -1.08 18.81 2.93
CA ASN A 302 -1.01 19.53 4.20
C ASN A 302 -1.33 20.99 3.98
N PHE A 303 -2.01 21.57 4.95
CA PHE A 303 -2.13 23.02 5.06
C PHE A 303 -0.77 23.60 5.46
N THR A 304 -0.39 24.71 4.84
CA THR A 304 0.73 25.53 5.31
C THR A 304 0.35 26.25 6.62
N PRO A 305 1.32 26.74 7.41
CA PRO A 305 1.03 27.52 8.60
C PRO A 305 0.06 28.69 8.35
N ASP A 306 0.19 29.39 7.22
CA ASP A 306 -0.68 30.51 6.84
C ASP A 306 -2.11 30.06 6.50
N GLN A 307 -2.26 28.84 5.97
CA GLN A 307 -3.56 28.27 5.63
C GLN A 307 -4.34 27.79 6.86
N LEU A 308 -3.66 27.34 7.93
CA LEU A 308 -4.31 26.77 9.11
C LEU A 308 -5.36 27.68 9.75
N ARG A 309 -5.16 29.00 9.68
CA ARG A 309 -6.06 30.01 10.26
C ARG A 309 -6.97 30.68 9.23
N ASN A 310 -6.88 30.30 7.97
CA ASN A 310 -7.64 30.92 6.88
C ASN A 310 -8.91 30.12 6.59
N ALA A 311 -10.07 30.61 7.07
CA ALA A 311 -11.37 29.97 6.84
C ALA A 311 -11.66 29.70 5.35
N ALA A 312 -11.26 30.61 4.46
CA ALA A 312 -11.50 30.47 3.02
C ALA A 312 -10.80 29.24 2.43
N GLU A 313 -9.68 28.81 3.01
CA GLU A 313 -8.97 27.62 2.56
C GLU A 313 -9.73 26.33 2.93
N TYR A 314 -10.29 26.26 4.15
CA TYR A 314 -11.15 25.15 4.55
C TYR A 314 -12.39 25.08 3.65
N GLU A 315 -13.03 26.23 3.41
CA GLU A 315 -14.18 26.31 2.52
C GLU A 315 -13.84 25.84 1.10
N ARG A 316 -12.67 26.22 0.58
CA ARG A 316 -12.16 25.78 -0.73
C ARG A 316 -12.00 24.27 -0.77
N VAL A 317 -11.29 23.67 0.19
CA VAL A 317 -11.02 22.23 0.24
C VAL A 317 -12.30 21.41 0.43
N LEU A 318 -13.21 21.87 1.29
CA LEU A 318 -14.52 21.22 1.47
C LEU A 318 -15.39 21.36 0.22
N SER A 319 -15.38 22.52 -0.44
CA SER A 319 -16.10 22.73 -1.70
C SER A 319 -15.52 21.90 -2.84
N LEU A 320 -14.27 21.44 -2.74
CA LEU A 320 -13.67 20.44 -3.63
C LEU A 320 -14.12 19.00 -3.29
N GLY A 321 -14.97 18.84 -2.29
CA GLY A 321 -15.44 17.53 -1.84
C GLY A 321 -14.43 16.76 -1.01
N PHE A 322 -13.37 17.39 -0.49
CA PHE A 322 -12.39 16.71 0.36
C PHE A 322 -12.64 17.02 1.83
N GLU A 323 -12.74 15.98 2.65
CA GLU A 323 -12.77 16.10 4.11
C GLU A 323 -11.38 16.47 4.64
N ILE A 324 -11.36 17.19 5.76
CA ILE A 324 -10.12 17.73 6.34
C ILE A 324 -9.91 17.12 7.72
N SER A 325 -8.90 16.29 7.87
CA SER A 325 -8.45 15.82 9.18
C SER A 325 -7.67 16.93 9.86
N ILE A 326 -8.03 17.26 11.10
CA ILE A 326 -7.37 18.33 11.86
C ILE A 326 -6.83 17.83 13.19
N GLY A 327 -5.62 18.26 13.55
CA GLY A 327 -5.13 18.25 14.93
C GLY A 327 -5.54 19.55 15.62
N THR A 328 -6.16 19.49 16.79
CA THR A 328 -6.69 20.67 17.49
C THR A 328 -6.56 20.56 19.00
N SER A 329 -6.37 21.69 19.68
CA SER A 329 -6.43 21.83 21.13
C SER A 329 -7.77 22.35 21.65
N SER A 330 -8.74 22.63 20.76
CA SER A 330 -10.02 23.26 21.11
C SER A 330 -10.87 22.46 22.12
N TYR A 331 -10.57 21.18 22.31
CA TYR A 331 -11.22 20.29 23.26
C TYR A 331 -10.55 20.25 24.65
N GLY A 332 -9.61 21.16 24.96
CA GLY A 332 -8.92 21.21 26.25
C GLY A 332 -7.69 20.30 26.34
N GLY A 333 -7.26 19.74 25.21
CA GLY A 333 -6.09 18.87 25.05
C GLY A 333 -5.89 18.54 23.56
N GLY A 334 -4.76 17.93 23.20
CA GLY A 334 -4.51 17.51 21.82
C GLY A 334 -5.53 16.46 21.36
N HIS A 335 -6.25 16.74 20.29
CA HIS A 335 -7.27 15.88 19.72
C HIS A 335 -7.22 15.87 18.19
N ASN A 336 -7.76 14.83 17.56
CA ASN A 336 -7.88 14.75 16.11
C ASN A 336 -9.33 14.44 15.71
N VAL A 337 -9.85 15.23 14.78
CA VAL A 337 -11.24 15.13 14.29
C VAL A 337 -11.28 15.38 12.78
N LEU A 338 -12.39 14.99 12.14
CA LEU A 338 -12.59 15.17 10.71
C LEU A 338 -13.62 16.27 10.44
N ILE A 339 -13.26 17.31 9.71
CA ILE A 339 -14.21 18.29 9.18
C ILE A 339 -14.84 17.71 7.90
N VAL A 340 -16.17 17.64 7.90
CA VAL A 340 -17.00 17.02 6.85
C VAL A 340 -17.98 18.02 6.22
N GLY A 341 -17.72 19.31 6.36
CA GLY A 341 -18.49 20.36 5.72
C GLY A 341 -18.48 21.66 6.50
N PHE A 342 -19.19 22.65 5.97
CA PHE A 342 -19.38 23.95 6.60
C PHE A 342 -20.77 24.50 6.26
N ASP A 343 -21.26 25.41 7.09
CA ASP A 343 -22.48 26.15 6.88
C ASP A 343 -22.29 27.60 7.32
N LYS A 344 -22.39 28.50 6.34
CA LYS A 344 -22.38 29.96 6.53
C LYS A 344 -23.63 30.63 5.95
N THR A 345 -24.72 29.87 5.81
CA THR A 345 -26.03 30.43 5.41
C THR A 345 -26.49 31.55 6.33
N ASN A 346 -26.21 31.42 7.63
CA ASN A 346 -26.20 32.53 8.57
C ASN A 346 -24.77 33.06 8.75
N ALA A 347 -24.46 34.18 8.11
CA ALA A 347 -23.12 34.78 8.14
C ALA A 347 -22.69 35.24 9.55
N ALA A 348 -23.63 35.44 10.49
CA ALA A 348 -23.31 35.78 11.88
C ALA A 348 -22.83 34.56 12.69
N GLU A 349 -23.14 33.35 12.26
CA GLU A 349 -22.84 32.11 12.98
C GLU A 349 -22.26 31.01 12.06
N PRO A 350 -21.15 31.28 11.35
CA PRO A 350 -20.55 30.29 10.47
C PRO A 350 -19.98 29.12 11.30
N ALA A 351 -20.21 27.90 10.83
CA ALA A 351 -19.79 26.69 11.53
C ALA A 351 -19.29 25.59 10.61
N PHE A 352 -18.37 24.78 11.13
CA PHE A 352 -17.94 23.53 10.53
C PHE A 352 -18.78 22.36 11.06
N PHE A 353 -19.01 21.36 10.20
CA PHE A 353 -19.51 20.05 10.59
C PHE A 353 -18.33 19.13 10.91
N ILE A 354 -18.30 18.55 12.11
CA ILE A 354 -17.18 17.76 12.62
C ILE A 354 -17.64 16.35 12.95
N LYS A 355 -17.03 15.35 12.31
CA LYS A 355 -17.13 13.94 12.72
C LYS A 355 -16.08 13.70 13.81
N ASN A 356 -16.56 13.39 15.01
CA ASN A 356 -15.76 13.07 16.18
C ASN A 356 -15.81 11.55 16.46
N SER A 357 -14.85 11.02 17.19
CA SER A 357 -14.67 9.58 17.45
C SER A 357 -15.03 9.15 18.88
N TRP A 358 -15.82 9.93 19.61
CA TRP A 358 -16.29 9.61 20.97
C TRP A 358 -17.64 8.87 21.01
N GLY A 359 -17.95 8.09 19.98
CA GLY A 359 -19.22 7.38 19.86
C GLY A 359 -20.44 8.29 19.61
N PRO A 360 -21.66 7.73 19.61
CA PRO A 360 -22.88 8.50 19.39
C PRO A 360 -23.16 9.42 20.59
N LEU A 361 -22.88 10.71 20.43
CA LEU A 361 -23.28 11.76 21.36
C LEU A 361 -24.80 12.06 21.19
N GLY A 362 -25.69 11.16 21.65
CA GLY A 362 -27.16 11.35 21.79
C GLY A 362 -27.96 11.98 20.62
N GLY A 363 -28.93 11.25 20.02
CA GLY A 363 -29.66 11.63 18.78
C GLY A 363 -29.44 10.62 17.63
N ASP A 364 -29.73 10.95 16.36
CA ASP A 364 -29.74 9.99 15.22
C ASP A 364 -28.46 9.12 15.09
N PRO A 365 -28.55 7.80 15.28
CA PRO A 365 -27.41 6.88 15.40
C PRO A 365 -26.58 6.70 14.12
N LYS A 366 -26.96 7.32 12.99
CA LYS A 366 -26.25 7.12 11.72
C LYS A 366 -25.09 8.09 11.47
N LEU A 367 -25.18 9.36 11.89
CA LEU A 367 -24.20 10.42 11.54
C LEU A 367 -24.17 11.58 12.57
N HIS A 368 -23.73 11.35 13.80
CA HIS A 368 -23.49 12.41 14.79
C HIS A 368 -22.30 13.31 14.45
N CYS A 369 -22.50 14.29 13.58
CA CYS A 369 -21.53 15.36 13.40
C CYS A 369 -21.85 16.55 14.28
N GLU A 370 -20.85 17.04 15.01
CA GLU A 370 -20.96 18.26 15.81
C GLU A 370 -20.95 19.49 14.90
N ARG A 371 -21.71 20.52 15.26
CA ARG A 371 -21.63 21.84 14.62
C ARG A 371 -20.77 22.75 15.50
N ARG A 372 -19.61 23.19 15.01
CA ARG A 372 -18.66 24.02 15.78
C ARG A 372 -18.39 25.37 15.10
N PRO A 373 -18.43 26.50 15.82
CA PRO A 373 -18.16 27.81 15.23
C PRO A 373 -16.77 27.88 14.57
N TYR A 374 -16.65 28.61 13.47
CA TYR A 374 -15.36 28.78 12.76
C TYR A 374 -14.25 29.23 13.71
N LYS A 375 -14.50 30.27 14.51
CA LYS A 375 -13.54 30.82 15.46
C LYS A 375 -13.02 29.75 16.43
N TRP A 376 -13.91 28.90 16.94
CA TRP A 376 -13.54 27.85 17.90
C TRP A 376 -12.61 26.79 17.28
N VAL A 377 -12.84 26.44 16.02
CA VAL A 377 -11.97 25.49 15.28
C VAL A 377 -10.64 26.15 14.94
N LEU A 378 -10.69 27.33 14.34
CA LEU A 378 -9.50 28.01 13.81
C LEU A 378 -8.57 28.49 14.92
N ASP A 379 -9.06 28.89 16.09
CA ASP A 379 -8.19 29.32 17.19
C ASP A 379 -7.32 28.14 17.71
N GLY A 380 -7.87 26.92 17.78
CA GLY A 380 -7.21 25.76 18.37
C GLY A 380 -6.54 24.76 17.41
N VAL A 381 -6.77 24.85 16.10
CA VAL A 381 -6.16 23.93 15.12
C VAL A 381 -4.64 24.09 15.07
N TYR A 382 -3.86 23.02 14.99
CA TYR A 382 -2.40 23.09 14.83
C TYR A 382 -1.87 22.24 13.67
N ALA A 383 -2.71 21.39 13.09
CA ALA A 383 -2.43 20.65 11.87
C ALA A 383 -3.74 20.45 11.09
N ALA A 384 -3.67 20.47 9.76
CA ALA A 384 -4.81 20.17 8.90
C ALA A 384 -4.33 19.50 7.61
N GLU A 385 -4.98 18.42 7.23
CA GLU A 385 -4.57 17.53 6.14
C GLU A 385 -5.80 17.01 5.40
N TYR A 386 -5.71 16.83 4.09
CA TYR A 386 -6.78 16.22 3.29
C TYR A 386 -6.24 15.27 2.24
N LEU A 387 -7.02 14.23 1.95
CA LEU A 387 -6.68 13.21 0.96
C LEU A 387 -7.26 13.58 -0.40
N THR A 388 -6.44 13.55 -1.44
CA THR A 388 -6.89 13.84 -2.82
C THR A 388 -6.91 12.61 -3.71
N ASP A 389 -6.22 11.53 -3.34
CA ASP A 389 -6.18 10.31 -4.12
C ASP A 389 -6.05 9.07 -3.24
N ILE A 390 -6.53 7.93 -3.73
CA ILE A 390 -6.48 6.61 -3.05
C ILE A 390 -5.61 5.63 -3.83
N VAL A 391 -5.11 4.62 -3.14
CA VAL A 391 -4.49 3.45 -3.78
C VAL A 391 -5.58 2.39 -4.01
N GLU A 392 -5.55 1.70 -5.14
CA GLU A 392 -6.46 0.59 -5.37
C GLU A 392 -6.24 -0.52 -4.32
N PRO A 393 -7.31 -1.06 -3.69
CA PRO A 393 -7.16 -2.07 -2.65
C PRO A 393 -6.48 -3.33 -3.20
N ALA A 394 -5.39 -3.73 -2.57
CA ALA A 394 -4.55 -4.85 -3.01
C ALA A 394 -4.03 -5.66 -1.83
N GLU A 395 -3.54 -6.87 -2.11
CA GLU A 395 -2.76 -7.65 -1.15
C GLU A 395 -1.47 -6.91 -0.76
N TRP A 396 -0.90 -7.31 0.38
CA TRP A 396 0.36 -6.76 0.89
C TRP A 396 1.26 -7.89 1.41
N PRO A 397 1.80 -8.72 0.49
CA PRO A 397 2.52 -9.96 0.85
C PRO A 397 3.75 -9.72 1.73
N GLU A 398 4.37 -8.54 1.64
CA GLU A 398 5.55 -8.17 2.41
C GLU A 398 5.32 -8.19 3.92
N LEU A 399 4.08 -7.98 4.40
CA LEU A 399 3.75 -8.08 5.82
C LEU A 399 4.04 -9.49 6.40
N ALA A 400 3.99 -10.54 5.59
CA ALA A 400 4.22 -11.90 6.06
C ALA A 400 5.65 -12.14 6.59
N PHE A 401 6.61 -11.29 6.21
CA PHE A 401 7.97 -11.30 6.75
C PHE A 401 8.06 -10.78 8.19
N LEU A 402 7.12 -9.96 8.64
CA LEU A 402 7.19 -9.37 9.98
C LEU A 402 7.09 -10.45 11.07
N GLY A 403 7.83 -10.26 12.16
CA GLY A 403 7.88 -11.14 13.31
C GLY A 403 9.27 -11.68 13.60
N ARG A 404 9.31 -12.67 14.50
CA ARG A 404 10.54 -13.31 14.98
C ARG A 404 10.84 -14.58 14.21
N TRP A 405 12.08 -14.70 13.74
CA TRP A 405 12.56 -15.83 12.95
C TRP A 405 13.78 -16.48 13.58
N ASN A 406 13.77 -17.80 13.70
CA ASN A 406 14.94 -18.61 14.01
C ASN A 406 15.78 -18.76 12.73
N LEU A 407 16.83 -17.96 12.63
CA LEU A 407 17.74 -17.90 11.48
C LEU A 407 18.88 -18.92 11.67
N ASN A 408 19.20 -19.67 10.61
CA ASN A 408 20.26 -20.68 10.59
C ASN A 408 21.03 -20.62 9.27
N PHE A 409 22.33 -20.39 9.36
CA PHE A 409 23.20 -20.14 8.22
C PHE A 409 24.67 -20.37 8.60
N ASP A 410 25.43 -21.09 7.77
CA ASP A 410 26.91 -21.16 7.85
C ASP A 410 27.51 -21.31 9.27
N GLY A 411 27.04 -22.28 10.04
CA GLY A 411 27.52 -22.54 11.41
C GLY A 411 26.94 -21.62 12.48
N PHE A 412 26.13 -20.64 12.11
CA PHE A 412 25.48 -19.69 13.01
C PHE A 412 23.99 -19.98 13.15
N ARG A 413 23.52 -19.87 14.38
CA ARG A 413 22.10 -19.83 14.73
C ARG A 413 21.83 -18.58 15.54
N GLY A 414 20.67 -17.98 15.34
CA GLY A 414 20.23 -16.82 16.10
C GLY A 414 18.78 -16.44 15.80
N THR A 415 18.38 -15.31 16.36
CA THR A 415 17.03 -14.74 16.23
C THR A 415 17.07 -13.55 15.31
N LEU A 416 16.37 -13.60 14.19
CA LEU A 416 16.13 -12.46 13.29
C LEU A 416 14.75 -11.88 13.60
N ASP A 417 14.72 -10.72 14.23
CA ASP A 417 13.50 -9.95 14.45
C ASP A 417 13.31 -8.98 13.27
N ILE A 418 12.24 -9.18 12.50
CA ILE A 418 11.82 -8.30 11.40
C ILE A 418 10.64 -7.48 11.92
N TYR A 419 10.82 -6.17 12.09
CA TYR A 419 9.77 -5.29 12.63
C TYR A 419 9.47 -4.09 11.73
N HIS A 420 10.20 -3.92 10.62
CA HIS A 420 10.01 -2.81 9.70
C HIS A 420 9.93 -3.26 8.25
N LEU A 421 9.19 -2.50 7.44
CA LEU A 421 9.16 -2.62 5.99
C LEU A 421 9.81 -1.37 5.38
N PRO A 422 10.99 -1.49 4.72
CA PRO A 422 11.68 -0.35 4.13
C PRO A 422 10.76 0.54 3.28
N GLY A 423 10.77 1.85 3.57
CA GLY A 423 9.96 2.86 2.88
C GLY A 423 8.56 3.07 3.46
N VAL A 424 8.07 2.17 4.32
CA VAL A 424 6.76 2.27 4.97
C VAL A 424 6.86 3.01 6.29
N GLY A 425 5.94 3.92 6.56
CA GLY A 425 5.88 4.65 7.83
C GLY A 425 6.91 5.78 8.01
N ASN A 426 7.77 6.01 7.01
CA ASN A 426 8.80 7.03 7.09
C ASN A 426 8.31 8.37 6.55
N LEU A 427 7.83 9.24 7.43
CA LEU A 427 7.46 10.58 6.99
C LEU A 427 8.72 11.31 6.48
N PRO A 428 8.65 12.03 5.34
CA PRO A 428 9.81 12.76 4.81
C PRO A 428 10.41 13.80 5.76
N VAL A 429 9.62 14.30 6.72
CA VAL A 429 10.09 15.21 7.78
C VAL A 429 10.94 14.49 8.83
N ASP A 430 10.73 13.19 8.98
CA ASP A 430 11.41 12.33 9.95
C ASP A 430 12.74 11.81 9.39
N LEU A 431 12.82 11.52 8.08
CA LEU A 431 14.04 11.04 7.41
C LEU A 431 14.39 11.84 6.14
N PRO A 432 14.64 13.16 6.23
CA PRO A 432 14.91 13.97 5.04
C PRO A 432 16.23 13.54 4.38
N ASN A 433 16.17 13.20 3.09
CA ASN A 433 17.32 12.86 2.23
C ASN A 433 18.02 11.54 2.53
N VAL A 434 17.39 10.62 3.26
CA VAL A 434 17.97 9.32 3.57
C VAL A 434 17.09 8.19 3.04
N VAL A 435 17.71 7.21 2.39
CA VAL A 435 17.00 6.02 1.90
C VAL A 435 16.81 5.07 3.08
N ASP A 436 15.58 4.88 3.52
CA ASP A 436 15.30 3.87 4.53
C ASP A 436 15.56 2.45 3.98
N ARG A 437 16.48 1.74 4.64
CA ARG A 437 16.78 0.32 4.41
C ARG A 437 16.53 -0.51 5.67
N ARG A 438 16.05 0.02 6.79
CA ARG A 438 15.95 -0.77 8.02
C ARG A 438 14.98 -1.94 7.83
N ILE A 439 15.34 -3.12 8.32
CA ILE A 439 14.44 -4.29 8.36
C ILE A 439 14.20 -4.70 9.82
N GLY A 440 15.27 -4.74 10.59
CA GLY A 440 15.20 -5.43 11.87
C GLY A 440 16.49 -5.48 12.67
N VAL A 441 16.56 -6.48 13.56
CA VAL A 441 17.74 -6.82 14.37
C VAL A 441 17.95 -8.32 14.37
N PHE A 442 19.19 -8.74 14.14
CA PHE A 442 19.65 -10.10 14.36
C PHE A 442 20.31 -10.19 15.74
N TYR A 443 19.92 -11.19 16.53
CA TYR A 443 20.56 -11.55 17.78
C TYR A 443 21.28 -12.88 17.58
N ASP A 444 22.59 -12.91 17.81
CA ASP A 444 23.34 -14.17 17.76
C ASP A 444 22.98 -15.10 18.95
N SER A 445 23.59 -16.28 19.00
CA SER A 445 23.36 -17.26 20.06
C SER A 445 23.75 -16.78 21.47
N SER A 446 24.56 -15.72 21.59
CA SER A 446 24.90 -15.07 22.87
C SER A 446 23.92 -13.95 23.24
N GLY A 447 23.00 -13.58 22.34
CA GLY A 447 22.08 -12.47 22.50
C GLY A 447 22.64 -11.12 22.05
N LYS A 448 23.82 -11.08 21.41
CA LYS A 448 24.40 -9.84 20.90
C LYS A 448 23.61 -9.36 19.66
N ALA A 449 23.19 -8.11 19.68
CA ALA A 449 22.37 -7.50 18.64
C ALA A 449 23.20 -6.95 17.47
N PHE A 450 22.70 -7.13 16.26
CA PHE A 450 23.21 -6.59 15.00
C PHE A 450 22.04 -6.01 14.20
N ARG A 451 22.14 -4.74 13.84
CA ARG A 451 21.17 -4.04 12.99
C ARG A 451 21.13 -4.67 11.61
N VAL A 452 19.92 -4.90 11.11
CA VAL A 452 19.66 -5.51 9.80
C VAL A 452 19.02 -4.47 8.88
N ASN A 453 19.60 -4.30 7.70
CA ASN A 453 19.12 -3.43 6.64
C ASN A 453 18.90 -4.21 5.34
N GLY A 454 18.11 -3.70 4.41
CA GLY A 454 17.85 -4.32 3.13
C GLY A 454 16.58 -3.82 2.43
N GLN A 455 15.91 -4.74 1.74
CA GLN A 455 14.69 -4.50 0.99
C GLN A 455 13.80 -5.75 0.97
N ILE A 456 12.49 -5.55 0.89
CA ILE A 456 11.47 -6.60 0.79
C ILE A 456 10.59 -6.29 -0.43
N SER A 457 10.29 -7.28 -1.25
CA SER A 457 9.40 -7.15 -2.41
C SER A 457 8.73 -8.49 -2.70
N GLY A 458 7.40 -8.50 -2.70
CA GLY A 458 6.61 -9.73 -2.83
C GLY A 458 6.97 -10.75 -1.77
N ASN A 459 7.38 -11.93 -2.20
CA ASN A 459 7.85 -13.02 -1.33
C ASN A 459 9.38 -13.06 -1.18
N LYS A 460 10.12 -12.03 -1.60
CA LYS A 460 11.57 -11.97 -1.53
C LYS A 460 12.02 -10.95 -0.48
N ILE A 461 12.99 -11.36 0.34
CA ILE A 461 13.74 -10.48 1.23
C ILE A 461 15.21 -10.52 0.88
N GLU A 462 15.81 -9.35 0.79
CA GLU A 462 17.25 -9.19 0.66
C GLU A 462 17.75 -8.33 1.82
N PHE A 463 18.67 -8.86 2.63
CA PHE A 463 19.11 -8.18 3.85
C PHE A 463 20.60 -8.35 4.15
N TRP A 464 21.12 -7.45 4.97
CA TRP A 464 22.51 -7.35 5.36
C TRP A 464 22.63 -7.09 6.86
N PHE A 465 23.65 -7.66 7.46
CA PHE A 465 24.19 -7.16 8.73
C PHE A 465 25.70 -7.33 8.76
N ASN A 466 26.36 -6.49 9.54
CA ASN A 466 27.82 -6.45 9.63
C ASN A 466 28.29 -6.92 11.01
N GLY A 467 28.98 -8.06 11.05
CA GLY A 467 29.55 -8.62 12.28
C GLY A 467 30.57 -7.70 12.97
N ASN A 468 31.27 -6.86 12.19
CA ASN A 468 32.26 -5.91 12.67
C ASN A 468 31.65 -4.53 13.02
N LYS A 469 30.44 -4.25 12.54
CA LYS A 469 29.72 -2.99 12.79
C LYS A 469 28.27 -3.29 13.20
N PRO A 470 28.04 -3.69 14.47
CA PRO A 470 26.71 -4.15 14.89
C PRO A 470 25.61 -3.08 14.83
N ASN A 471 25.93 -1.80 15.05
CA ASN A 471 24.95 -0.71 15.00
C ASN A 471 25.01 0.02 13.65
N LEU A 472 24.45 -0.59 12.60
CA LEU A 472 24.37 0.01 11.26
C LEU A 472 23.32 1.13 11.19
N PRO A 473 23.67 2.31 10.63
CA PRO A 473 22.70 3.33 10.23
C PRO A 473 21.65 2.74 9.29
N TRP A 474 20.42 3.25 9.31
CA TRP A 474 19.29 2.68 8.54
C TRP A 474 19.45 2.74 7.02
N ASP A 475 20.41 3.48 6.47
CA ASP A 475 20.65 3.64 5.02
C ASP A 475 21.87 2.88 4.50
N GLU A 476 22.65 2.27 5.40
CA GLU A 476 23.89 1.61 5.05
C GLU A 476 23.69 0.10 4.80
N LEU A 477 24.13 -0.39 3.65
CA LEU A 477 24.21 -1.82 3.36
C LEU A 477 25.68 -2.25 3.44
N SER A 478 26.05 -3.05 4.45
CA SER A 478 27.40 -3.61 4.58
C SER A 478 27.39 -4.94 5.34
N GLY A 479 28.45 -5.73 5.20
CA GLY A 479 28.55 -7.06 5.79
C GLY A 479 28.00 -8.18 4.91
N ARG A 480 27.56 -9.26 5.55
CA ARG A 480 27.06 -10.47 4.90
C ARG A 480 25.69 -10.21 4.30
N ARG A 481 25.50 -10.57 3.03
CA ARG A 481 24.26 -10.38 2.28
C ARG A 481 23.42 -11.66 2.25
N PHE A 482 22.11 -11.56 2.41
CA PHE A 482 21.16 -12.68 2.39
C PHE A 482 20.09 -12.40 1.33
N VAL A 483 19.72 -13.41 0.53
CA VAL A 483 18.67 -13.33 -0.49
C VAL A 483 17.75 -14.53 -0.33
N TYR A 484 16.65 -14.34 0.42
CA TYR A 484 15.74 -15.42 0.80
C TYR A 484 14.35 -15.21 0.20
N TYR A 485 13.65 -16.31 -0.01
CA TYR A 485 12.27 -16.35 -0.50
C TYR A 485 11.39 -17.02 0.55
N LEU A 486 10.22 -16.43 0.78
CA LEU A 486 9.24 -16.82 1.79
C LEU A 486 8.21 -17.79 1.20
N GLU A 487 7.97 -18.89 1.89
CA GLU A 487 6.73 -19.67 1.81
C GLU A 487 5.86 -19.31 3.02
N PRO A 488 4.89 -18.38 2.87
CA PRO A 488 4.18 -17.80 3.99
C PRO A 488 3.25 -18.78 4.69
N THR A 489 2.77 -19.83 4.02
CA THR A 489 1.86 -20.81 4.65
C THR A 489 2.57 -21.73 5.65
N LEU A 490 3.89 -21.86 5.51
CA LEU A 490 4.74 -22.72 6.33
C LEU A 490 5.63 -21.94 7.31
N ASP A 491 5.57 -20.61 7.28
CA ASP A 491 6.41 -19.71 8.08
C ASP A 491 7.91 -20.04 7.93
N ILE A 492 8.35 -20.27 6.70
CA ILE A 492 9.73 -20.61 6.35
C ILE A 492 10.20 -19.73 5.21
N MET A 493 11.43 -19.24 5.33
CA MET A 493 12.14 -18.63 4.21
C MET A 493 13.49 -19.28 4.02
N THR A 494 13.90 -19.49 2.77
CA THR A 494 15.16 -20.15 2.41
C THR A 494 15.85 -19.37 1.31
N GLY A 495 17.17 -19.53 1.20
CA GLY A 495 17.88 -18.98 0.07
C GLY A 495 19.38 -19.05 0.21
N THR A 496 20.04 -18.09 -0.43
CA THR A 496 21.50 -18.00 -0.47
C THR A 496 21.96 -16.77 0.27
N HIS A 497 23.10 -16.87 0.95
CA HIS A 497 23.80 -15.73 1.51
C HIS A 497 25.24 -15.70 1.04
N TYR A 498 25.86 -14.52 1.16
CA TYR A 498 27.14 -14.16 0.57
C TYR A 498 28.01 -13.44 1.59
N ASP A 499 29.23 -13.93 1.75
CA ASP A 499 30.28 -13.22 2.47
C ASP A 499 30.81 -12.05 1.66
N GLU A 500 31.54 -11.15 2.33
CA GLU A 500 32.16 -9.98 1.69
C GLU A 500 33.19 -10.38 0.61
N ASP A 501 33.77 -11.57 0.70
CA ASP A 501 34.68 -12.14 -0.31
C ASP A 501 33.96 -12.80 -1.50
N GLY A 502 32.62 -12.77 -1.51
CA GLY A 502 31.78 -13.34 -2.56
C GLY A 502 31.51 -14.84 -2.44
N ARG A 503 32.06 -15.53 -1.43
CA ARG A 503 31.66 -16.91 -1.14
C ARG A 503 30.19 -16.96 -0.75
N SER A 504 29.55 -18.08 -1.06
CA SER A 504 28.10 -18.21 -0.87
C SER A 504 27.68 -19.55 -0.31
N TYR A 505 26.60 -19.52 0.44
CA TYR A 505 26.15 -20.62 1.29
C TYR A 505 24.62 -20.65 1.37
N GLY A 506 24.07 -21.83 1.65
CA GLY A 506 22.64 -22.00 1.88
C GLY A 506 22.26 -21.58 3.31
N GLY A 507 21.04 -21.13 3.48
CA GLY A 507 20.48 -20.93 4.82
C GLY A 507 18.98 -20.76 4.78
N TYR A 508 18.39 -20.71 5.97
CA TYR A 508 16.95 -20.59 6.15
C TYR A 508 16.62 -19.87 7.44
N ALA A 509 15.38 -19.40 7.53
CA ALA A 509 14.79 -18.97 8.78
C ALA A 509 13.36 -19.51 8.92
N THR A 510 12.93 -19.79 10.14
CA THR A 510 11.55 -20.24 10.43
C THR A 510 10.94 -19.44 11.58
N LYS A 511 9.62 -19.20 11.60
CA LYS A 511 8.95 -18.71 12.83
C LYS A 511 8.72 -19.82 13.87
N ARG A 512 9.08 -21.06 13.54
CA ARG A 512 8.88 -22.28 14.35
C ARG A 512 10.24 -22.84 14.79
N ASN A 513 10.28 -24.11 15.18
CA ASN A 513 11.55 -24.77 15.47
C ASN A 513 12.41 -24.90 14.21
N TYR A 514 13.74 -25.00 14.40
CA TYR A 514 14.68 -25.33 13.34
C TYR A 514 14.28 -26.60 12.58
N ILE A 515 14.62 -26.67 11.29
CA ILE A 515 14.28 -27.80 10.43
C ILE A 515 14.94 -29.06 11.00
N VAL A 516 14.12 -30.08 11.25
CA VAL A 516 14.59 -31.38 11.73
C VAL A 516 15.09 -32.18 10.53
N HIS A 517 16.29 -32.75 10.65
CA HIS A 517 16.90 -33.61 9.64
C HIS A 517 17.69 -34.73 10.31
N GLY A 518 17.89 -35.83 9.59
CA GLY A 518 18.80 -36.90 10.02
C GLY A 518 20.27 -36.58 9.75
N THR A 519 21.15 -37.52 10.08
CA THR A 519 22.57 -37.45 9.74
C THR A 519 22.85 -38.31 8.51
N PRO A 520 23.26 -37.72 7.38
CA PRO A 520 23.56 -38.49 6.18
C PRO A 520 24.92 -39.23 6.32
N PRO A 521 25.21 -40.18 5.41
CA PRO A 521 26.43 -40.98 5.48
C PRO A 521 27.74 -40.20 5.28
N ALA A 522 27.67 -39.00 4.69
CA ALA A 522 28.80 -38.12 4.41
C ALA A 522 28.36 -36.64 4.44
N ASN A 523 29.31 -35.71 4.51
CA ASN A 523 29.05 -34.26 4.52
C ASN A 523 29.37 -33.59 3.17
N THR A 524 29.23 -34.34 2.09
CA THR A 524 29.62 -33.94 0.72
C THR A 524 28.48 -34.22 -0.24
N PHE A 525 28.57 -33.77 -1.49
CA PHE A 525 27.60 -34.09 -2.54
C PHE A 525 27.30 -35.60 -2.66
N SER A 526 28.30 -36.46 -2.40
CA SER A 526 28.12 -37.91 -2.41
C SER A 526 27.15 -38.44 -1.37
N ALA A 527 26.82 -37.66 -0.35
CA ALA A 527 25.83 -37.99 0.67
C ALA A 527 24.41 -38.16 0.11
N LEU A 528 24.14 -37.59 -1.07
CA LEU A 528 22.85 -37.74 -1.75
C LEU A 528 22.70 -39.14 -2.35
N ALA A 529 23.77 -39.82 -2.72
CA ALA A 529 23.67 -41.08 -3.45
C ALA A 529 22.96 -42.17 -2.62
N ASN A 530 21.95 -42.81 -3.22
CA ASN A 530 21.16 -43.88 -2.58
C ASN A 530 20.48 -43.47 -1.27
N THR A 531 19.98 -42.24 -1.20
CA THR A 531 19.33 -41.69 0.01
C THR A 531 17.94 -41.11 -0.29
N ILE A 532 17.19 -40.85 0.79
CA ILE A 532 15.87 -40.22 0.74
C ILE A 532 15.93 -38.90 1.51
N TRP A 533 15.33 -37.85 0.95
CA TRP A 533 15.26 -36.52 1.56
C TRP A 533 13.83 -36.00 1.50
N ASN A 534 13.36 -35.39 2.58
CA ASN A 534 12.13 -34.61 2.58
C ASN A 534 12.40 -33.29 1.86
N VAL A 535 11.55 -32.91 0.91
CA VAL A 535 11.75 -31.71 0.09
C VAL A 535 10.57 -30.75 0.24
N LEU A 536 10.88 -29.46 0.22
CA LEU A 536 9.92 -28.37 0.04
C LEU A 536 10.28 -27.59 -1.22
N ILE A 537 9.29 -27.32 -2.08
CA ILE A 537 9.40 -26.41 -3.22
C ILE A 537 8.17 -25.50 -3.23
N GLY A 538 8.35 -24.22 -2.88
CA GLY A 538 7.23 -23.32 -2.60
C GLY A 538 6.33 -23.91 -1.52
N ASN A 539 5.06 -24.15 -1.84
CA ASN A 539 4.09 -24.76 -0.93
C ASN A 539 4.01 -26.30 -1.05
N ARG A 540 4.76 -26.92 -1.97
CA ARG A 540 4.69 -28.36 -2.23
C ARG A 540 5.69 -29.10 -1.35
N GLN A 541 5.18 -30.01 -0.53
CA GLN A 541 5.98 -30.92 0.29
C GLN A 541 6.00 -32.33 -0.31
N GLY A 542 7.14 -32.99 -0.22
CA GLY A 542 7.32 -34.34 -0.73
C GLY A 542 8.59 -35.00 -0.24
N SER A 543 8.97 -36.08 -0.91
CA SER A 543 10.25 -36.76 -0.70
C SER A 543 10.96 -36.98 -2.02
N VAL A 544 12.27 -36.80 -2.06
CA VAL A 544 13.12 -37.20 -3.18
C VAL A 544 13.91 -38.44 -2.82
N ARG A 545 13.84 -39.46 -3.67
CA ARG A 545 14.69 -40.65 -3.61
C ARG A 545 15.77 -40.56 -4.67
N PHE A 546 17.03 -40.47 -4.25
CA PHE A 546 18.18 -40.42 -5.13
C PHE A 546 18.73 -41.82 -5.40
N GLY A 547 19.16 -42.05 -6.65
CA GLY A 547 19.89 -43.24 -7.06
C GLY A 547 21.39 -43.11 -6.84
N SER A 548 22.15 -43.96 -7.54
CA SER A 548 23.62 -43.94 -7.54
C SER A 548 24.19 -42.72 -8.26
N MET A 549 25.40 -42.32 -7.86
CA MET A 549 26.15 -41.24 -8.49
C MET A 549 26.71 -41.67 -9.86
N ILE A 550 26.66 -40.77 -10.83
CA ILE A 550 27.26 -40.89 -12.16
C ILE A 550 28.10 -39.64 -12.43
N GLY A 551 29.42 -39.71 -12.20
CA GLY A 551 30.29 -38.54 -12.31
C GLY A 551 29.92 -37.45 -11.30
N SER A 552 29.58 -36.26 -11.77
CA SER A 552 29.10 -35.13 -10.95
C SER A 552 27.56 -34.99 -10.94
N SER A 553 26.84 -36.01 -11.40
CA SER A 553 25.37 -36.04 -11.51
C SER A 553 24.76 -37.17 -10.68
N ILE A 554 23.56 -36.95 -10.15
CA ILE A 554 22.73 -37.94 -9.45
C ILE A 554 21.30 -37.81 -9.98
N LYS A 555 20.70 -38.93 -10.40
CA LYS A 555 19.27 -38.96 -10.75
C LYS A 555 18.43 -39.36 -9.56
N GLY A 556 17.21 -38.87 -9.49
CA GLY A 556 16.24 -39.24 -8.47
C GLY A 556 14.80 -39.07 -8.94
N VAL A 557 13.87 -39.42 -8.05
CA VAL A 557 12.43 -39.20 -8.25
C VAL A 557 11.89 -38.46 -7.04
N ILE A 558 11.25 -37.32 -7.31
CA ILE A 558 10.47 -36.56 -6.33
C ILE A 558 9.05 -37.12 -6.32
N SER A 559 8.51 -37.38 -5.15
CA SER A 559 7.12 -37.76 -4.92
C SER A 559 6.48 -36.74 -4.00
N PHE A 560 5.42 -36.06 -4.47
CA PHE A 560 4.67 -35.09 -3.70
C PHE A 560 3.46 -35.73 -3.01
N GLY A 561 2.93 -35.08 -1.97
CA GLY A 561 1.78 -35.58 -1.21
C GLY A 561 0.48 -35.71 -2.01
N ASP A 562 0.39 -35.07 -3.18
CA ASP A 562 -0.72 -35.16 -4.13
C ASP A 562 -0.64 -36.38 -5.07
N GLY A 563 0.42 -37.19 -4.95
CA GLY A 563 0.67 -38.38 -5.78
C GLY A 563 1.43 -38.09 -7.08
N GLU A 564 1.73 -36.83 -7.38
CA GLU A 564 2.59 -36.47 -8.51
C GLU A 564 4.01 -36.97 -8.28
N GLN A 565 4.59 -37.56 -9.33
CA GLN A 565 5.99 -37.97 -9.34
C GLN A 565 6.73 -37.30 -10.48
N GLN A 566 7.97 -36.94 -10.22
CA GLN A 566 8.82 -36.28 -11.21
C GLN A 566 10.25 -36.76 -11.12
N ASN A 567 10.84 -37.05 -12.28
CA ASN A 567 12.28 -37.30 -12.36
C ASN A 567 13.04 -36.01 -12.07
N VAL A 568 14.14 -36.13 -11.36
CA VAL A 568 15.05 -35.02 -11.11
C VAL A 568 16.47 -35.44 -11.40
N GLU A 569 17.21 -34.58 -12.07
CA GLU A 569 18.66 -34.67 -12.18
C GLU A 569 19.32 -33.61 -11.30
N VAL A 570 20.27 -34.04 -10.48
CA VAL A 570 20.98 -33.19 -9.54
C VAL A 570 22.43 -33.12 -9.93
N ASN A 571 22.92 -31.92 -10.22
CA ASN A 571 24.28 -31.67 -10.67
C ASN A 571 25.07 -30.88 -9.63
N LEU A 572 26.28 -31.35 -9.32
CA LEU A 572 27.25 -30.60 -8.52
C LEU A 572 27.95 -29.55 -9.41
N LEU A 573 27.87 -28.30 -9.00
CA LEU A 573 28.58 -27.17 -9.57
C LEU A 573 29.70 -26.69 -8.63
N ALA A 574 30.44 -25.66 -9.04
CA ALA A 574 31.47 -25.05 -8.22
C ALA A 574 30.92 -24.55 -6.86
N GLN A 575 31.75 -24.61 -5.82
CA GLN A 575 31.44 -24.12 -4.46
C GLN A 575 30.25 -24.83 -3.76
N ASN A 576 30.13 -26.16 -3.92
CA ASN A 576 29.04 -26.97 -3.33
C ASN A 576 27.62 -26.51 -3.74
N ASN A 577 27.53 -25.84 -4.89
CA ASN A 577 26.24 -25.53 -5.50
C ASN A 577 25.63 -26.79 -6.09
N ILE A 578 24.37 -27.01 -5.78
CA ILE A 578 23.60 -28.14 -6.23
C ILE A 578 22.45 -27.60 -7.06
N MET A 579 22.39 -28.02 -8.31
CA MET A 579 21.32 -27.64 -9.21
C MET A 579 20.37 -28.82 -9.39
N PHE A 580 19.12 -28.61 -9.03
CA PHE A 580 18.01 -29.54 -9.24
C PHE A 580 17.35 -29.21 -10.57
N TRP A 581 17.34 -30.18 -11.47
CA TRP A 581 16.67 -30.15 -12.77
C TRP A 581 15.48 -31.11 -12.75
N PRO A 582 14.29 -30.65 -12.33
CA PRO A 582 13.08 -31.42 -12.48
C PRO A 582 12.72 -31.55 -13.97
N GLU A 583 12.38 -32.74 -14.45
CA GLU A 583 11.82 -32.92 -15.81
C GLU A 583 10.35 -32.52 -15.84
N GLY A 584 9.96 -31.42 -16.49
CA GLY A 584 8.54 -31.02 -16.64
C GLY A 584 8.28 -29.56 -16.29
N SER A 585 7.15 -29.27 -15.61
CA SER A 585 6.66 -27.92 -15.30
C SER A 585 7.24 -27.29 -14.02
N LEU A 586 8.15 -27.97 -13.33
CA LEU A 586 8.75 -27.47 -12.08
C LEU A 586 10.02 -26.65 -12.36
N SER A 587 10.16 -25.59 -11.58
CA SER A 587 11.23 -24.60 -11.68
C SER A 587 12.58 -25.15 -11.21
N ILE A 588 13.66 -24.79 -11.91
CA ILE A 588 15.02 -25.21 -11.58
C ILE A 588 15.39 -24.64 -10.21
N ALA A 589 15.80 -25.51 -9.27
CA ALA A 589 16.24 -25.08 -7.95
C ALA A 589 17.76 -25.04 -7.83
N THR A 590 18.29 -23.95 -7.27
CA THR A 590 19.67 -23.87 -6.83
C THR A 590 19.69 -23.98 -5.32
N ALA A 591 20.44 -24.95 -4.80
CA ALA A 591 20.58 -25.20 -3.38
C ALA A 591 22.03 -25.42 -2.99
N ARG A 592 22.33 -25.29 -1.71
CA ARG A 592 23.65 -25.54 -1.15
C ARG A 592 23.51 -26.37 0.12
N LEU A 593 24.39 -27.35 0.27
CA LEU A 593 24.52 -28.08 1.54
C LEU A 593 24.96 -27.10 2.63
N LEU A 594 24.36 -27.24 3.82
CA LEU A 594 24.80 -26.51 4.99
C LEU A 594 26.00 -27.24 5.58
N ASN A 595 27.18 -26.62 5.52
CA ASN A 595 28.44 -27.26 5.94
C ASN A 595 28.42 -27.76 7.40
N HIS A 596 27.66 -27.09 8.27
CA HIS A 596 27.51 -27.42 9.69
C HIS A 596 26.32 -28.36 9.98
N GLU A 597 25.40 -28.52 9.02
CA GLU A 597 24.21 -29.36 9.11
C GLU A 597 24.12 -30.23 7.85
N PRO A 598 24.94 -31.29 7.77
CA PRO A 598 25.15 -32.01 6.51
C PRO A 598 23.90 -32.68 5.95
N GLY A 599 22.90 -32.93 6.82
CA GLY A 599 21.59 -33.45 6.43
C GLY A 599 20.62 -32.39 5.90
N LEU A 600 21.08 -31.18 5.61
CA LEU A 600 20.22 -30.10 5.15
C LEU A 600 20.84 -29.36 3.97
N MET A 601 20.00 -29.05 3.01
CA MET A 601 20.31 -28.20 1.86
C MET A 601 19.21 -27.17 1.69
N CYS A 602 19.59 -25.92 1.44
CA CYS A 602 18.65 -24.80 1.30
C CYS A 602 19.01 -23.95 0.08
N GLY A 603 18.01 -23.29 -0.48
CA GLY A 603 18.18 -22.45 -1.64
C GLY A 603 16.86 -21.88 -2.13
N SER A 604 16.76 -21.68 -3.45
CA SER A 604 15.56 -21.17 -4.09
C SER A 604 15.45 -21.67 -5.53
N THR A 605 14.25 -21.61 -6.08
CA THR A 605 14.02 -21.83 -7.51
C THR A 605 14.28 -20.57 -8.34
N ASN A 606 14.43 -20.74 -9.66
CA ASN A 606 14.66 -19.65 -10.61
C ASN A 606 13.46 -18.69 -10.76
N ASP A 607 12.25 -19.14 -10.43
CA ASP A 607 11.02 -18.34 -10.32
C ASP A 607 10.78 -17.77 -8.91
N GLY A 608 11.72 -17.96 -7.97
CA GLY A 608 11.70 -17.29 -6.66
C GLY A 608 10.85 -17.99 -5.61
N LEU A 609 10.80 -19.32 -5.60
CA LEU A 609 10.19 -20.11 -4.53
C LEU A 609 11.23 -20.54 -3.50
N ALA A 610 10.78 -20.67 -2.25
CA ALA A 610 11.56 -21.29 -1.18
C ALA A 610 11.84 -22.76 -1.53
N PHE A 611 13.06 -23.21 -1.25
CA PHE A 611 13.50 -24.58 -1.46
C PHE A 611 14.37 -25.07 -0.30
N TYR A 612 14.04 -26.24 0.24
CA TYR A 612 14.97 -27.01 1.06
C TYR A 612 14.81 -28.51 0.81
N ALA A 613 15.85 -29.27 1.11
CA ALA A 613 15.72 -30.70 1.35
C ALA A 613 16.45 -31.12 2.63
N ALA A 614 15.79 -31.96 3.42
CA ALA A 614 16.27 -32.47 4.69
C ALA A 614 16.38 -34.00 4.63
N TYR A 615 17.54 -34.55 4.97
CA TYR A 615 17.81 -35.98 4.94
C TYR A 615 16.81 -36.71 5.86
N ALA A 616 16.08 -37.67 5.28
CA ALA A 616 15.20 -38.55 6.03
C ALA A 616 16.06 -39.70 6.55
N ALA A 617 16.44 -39.67 7.83
CA ALA A 617 17.11 -40.82 8.46
C ALA A 617 16.27 -42.08 8.19
N ASN A 618 16.89 -43.07 7.53
CA ASN A 618 16.28 -44.29 6.98
C ASN A 618 14.93 -44.65 7.64
N ARG A 619 13.82 -44.40 6.93
CA ARG A 619 12.59 -45.17 7.07
C ARG A 619 12.53 -46.17 5.94
#